data_AF-A0A151SW19-F1
#
_entry.id   AF-A0A151SW19-F1
#
_cell.length_a   1.000
_cell.length_b   1.000
_cell.length_c   1.000
_cell.angle_alpha   90.00
_cell.angle_beta   90.00
_cell.angle_gamma   90.00
#
_symmetry.space_group_name_H-M   'P 1'
#
loop_
_entity.id
_entity.type
_entity.pdbx_description
1 polymer ?
#
loop_
_entity_poly.entity_id
_entity_poly.type
_entity_poly.pdbx_seq_one_letter_code
_entity_poly.pdbx_strand_id
1 'polypeptide(L)'
;MEQRKCEDQAMQFLRGLNDQYNNIRSHVLLMDPIPPISKIFSYVAQQECQLIGNNFIAAAAKTTSSASPLHCTHCGRSGHSEATCYRKHGFPSSNDNKGIKNSSNKICKICTHCGKSGHTVDVCYR
;
A
#
# COMPACT_ATOMS: atom_id res chain seq x y z
N MET A 1 -29.65 8.02 29.68
CA MET A 1 -29.43 6.63 30.16
C MET A 1 -28.70 5.78 29.13
N GLU A 2 -28.96 5.95 27.83
CA GLU A 2 -28.29 5.20 26.75
C GLU A 2 -26.78 5.46 26.63
N GLN A 3 -26.36 6.73 26.73
CA GLN A 3 -24.95 7.15 26.62
C GLN A 3 -24.02 6.37 27.58
N ARG A 4 -24.40 6.31 28.87
CA ARG A 4 -23.63 5.59 29.91
C ARG A 4 -23.51 4.10 29.62
N LYS A 5 -24.57 3.47 29.08
CA LYS A 5 -24.52 2.04 28.70
C LYS A 5 -23.55 1.79 27.56
N CYS A 6 -23.52 2.66 26.55
CA CYS A 6 -22.59 2.55 25.43
C CYS A 6 -21.12 2.72 25.89
N GLU A 7 -20.88 3.65 26.81
CA GLU A 7 -19.56 3.87 27.42
C GLU A 7 -19.11 2.65 28.26
N ASP A 8 -19.99 2.09 29.09
CA ASP A 8 -19.71 0.88 29.88
C ASP A 8 -19.38 -0.32 28.99
N GLN A 9 -20.14 -0.51 27.90
CA GLN A 9 -19.89 -1.56 26.89
C GLN A 9 -18.56 -1.36 26.17
N ALA A 10 -18.23 -0.12 25.79
CA ALA A 10 -16.94 0.21 25.19
C ALA A 10 -15.80 -0.10 26.16
N MET A 11 -15.93 0.26 27.43
CA MET A 11 -14.90 -0.01 28.45
C MET A 11 -14.74 -1.50 28.73
N GLN A 12 -15.84 -2.26 28.79
CA GLN A 12 -15.79 -3.70 28.98
C GLN A 12 -15.11 -4.40 27.78
N PHE A 13 -15.38 -3.93 26.56
CA PHE A 13 -14.71 -4.40 25.36
C PHE A 13 -13.21 -4.07 25.39
N LEU A 14 -12.84 -2.82 25.64
CA LEU A 14 -11.44 -2.38 25.70
C LEU A 14 -10.65 -3.15 26.76
N ARG A 15 -11.26 -3.48 27.91
CA ARG A 15 -10.65 -4.31 28.97
C ARG A 15 -10.33 -5.73 28.52
N GLY A 16 -11.13 -6.32 27.64
CA GLY A 16 -10.94 -7.68 27.12
C GLY A 16 -10.04 -7.77 25.88
N LEU A 17 -9.62 -6.66 25.28
CA LEU A 17 -8.69 -6.66 24.15
C LEU A 17 -7.28 -7.12 24.55
N ASN A 18 -6.63 -7.85 23.65
CA ASN A 18 -5.25 -8.31 23.81
C ASN A 18 -4.24 -7.13 23.82
N ASP A 19 -3.08 -7.33 24.48
CA ASP A 19 -2.05 -6.29 24.66
C ASP A 19 -1.48 -5.75 23.33
N GLN A 20 -1.53 -6.54 22.25
CA GLN A 20 -1.11 -6.09 20.91
C GLN A 20 -1.95 -4.92 20.36
N TYR A 21 -3.15 -4.69 20.92
CA TYR A 21 -4.03 -3.58 20.55
C TYR A 21 -3.92 -2.40 21.52
N ASN A 22 -2.88 -2.34 22.35
CA ASN A 22 -2.71 -1.28 23.34
C ASN A 22 -2.70 0.13 22.69
N ASN A 23 -2.16 0.27 21.48
CA ASN A 23 -2.21 1.53 20.72
C ASN A 23 -3.65 2.00 20.43
N ILE A 24 -4.54 1.07 20.05
CA ILE A 24 -5.96 1.37 19.84
C ILE A 24 -6.60 1.74 21.16
N ARG A 25 -6.31 0.97 22.21
CA ARG A 25 -6.86 1.20 23.54
C ARG A 25 -6.51 2.60 24.04
N SER A 26 -5.23 2.98 24.01
CA SER A 26 -4.79 4.32 24.42
C SER A 26 -5.41 5.41 23.55
N HIS A 27 -5.50 5.20 22.23
CA HIS A 27 -6.09 6.17 21.31
C HIS A 27 -7.58 6.39 21.58
N VAL A 28 -8.34 5.31 21.80
CA VAL A 28 -9.78 5.37 22.10
C VAL A 28 -10.05 6.03 23.46
N LEU A 29 -9.23 5.73 24.48
CA LEU A 29 -9.31 6.36 25.81
C LEU A 29 -9.02 7.86 25.79
N LEU A 30 -8.26 8.34 24.80
CA LEU A 30 -7.96 9.76 24.61
C LEU A 30 -9.02 10.52 23.81
N MET A 31 -10.03 9.82 23.26
CA MET A 31 -11.12 10.46 22.52
C MET A 31 -12.23 10.95 23.47
N ASP A 32 -12.73 12.16 23.24
CA ASP A 32 -13.92 12.71 23.91
C ASP A 32 -14.92 13.24 22.86
N PRO A 33 -16.15 12.68 22.75
CA PRO A 33 -16.70 11.57 23.54
C PRO A 33 -16.19 10.19 23.10
N ILE A 34 -16.16 9.22 24.04
CA ILE A 34 -15.76 7.83 23.77
C ILE A 34 -16.65 7.27 22.65
N PRO A 35 -16.05 6.73 21.57
CA PRO A 35 -16.82 6.24 20.44
C PRO A 35 -17.64 4.99 20.79
N PRO A 36 -18.76 4.74 20.09
CA PRO A 36 -19.54 3.53 20.29
C PRO A 36 -18.73 2.28 19.91
N ILE A 37 -19.08 1.14 20.52
CA ILE A 37 -18.36 -0.13 20.36
C ILE A 37 -18.14 -0.53 18.89
N SER A 38 -19.12 -0.30 18.02
CA SER A 38 -19.02 -0.58 16.57
C SER A 38 -17.84 0.11 15.91
N LYS A 39 -17.52 1.34 16.32
CA LYS A 39 -16.39 2.10 15.78
C LYS A 39 -15.06 1.61 16.35
N ILE A 40 -15.06 1.14 17.60
CA ILE A 40 -13.89 0.51 18.22
C ILE A 40 -13.52 -0.78 17.49
N PHE A 41 -14.52 -1.60 17.11
CA PHE A 41 -14.30 -2.78 16.26
C PHE A 41 -13.64 -2.42 14.92
N SER A 42 -14.10 -1.35 14.26
CA SER A 42 -13.48 -0.89 13.02
C SER A 42 -12.02 -0.49 13.19
N TYR A 43 -11.65 0.11 14.32
CA TYR A 43 -10.24 0.41 14.61
C TYR A 43 -9.40 -0.85 14.79
N VAL A 44 -9.93 -1.87 15.49
CA VAL A 44 -9.27 -3.16 15.66
C VAL A 44 -9.05 -3.84 14.31
N ALA A 45 -10.10 -3.95 13.50
CA ALA A 45 -10.02 -4.54 12.16
C ALA A 45 -9.05 -3.77 11.24
N GLN A 46 -9.00 -2.44 11.35
CA GLN A 46 -8.04 -1.61 10.62
C GLN A 46 -6.60 -1.91 11.04
N GLN A 47 -6.33 -2.01 12.35
CA GLN A 47 -4.98 -2.31 12.83
C GLN A 47 -4.54 -3.73 12.45
N GLU A 48 -5.43 -4.71 12.42
CA GLU A 48 -5.13 -6.06 11.94
C GLU A 48 -4.70 -6.05 10.47
N CYS A 49 -5.43 -5.32 9.62
CA CYS A 49 -5.03 -5.11 8.22
C CYS A 49 -3.67 -4.43 8.11
N GLN A 50 -3.38 -3.46 8.98
CA GLN A 50 -2.07 -2.80 9.01
C GLN A 50 -0.97 -3.74 9.49
N LEU A 51 -1.18 -4.59 10.49
CA LEU A 51 -0.17 -5.55 10.93
C LEU A 51 0.14 -6.60 9.86
N ILE A 52 -0.88 -7.05 9.13
CA ILE A 52 -0.73 -7.96 7.99
C ILE A 52 -0.01 -7.25 6.82
N GLY A 53 -0.36 -6.00 6.52
CA GLY A 53 0.27 -5.18 5.47
C GLY A 53 1.67 -4.67 5.83
N ASN A 54 1.98 -4.49 7.11
CA ASN A 54 3.28 -4.03 7.60
C ASN A 54 4.35 -5.12 7.44
N ASN A 55 3.97 -6.39 7.40
CA ASN A 55 4.88 -7.48 7.00
C ASN A 55 5.29 -7.38 5.51
N PHE A 56 4.50 -6.70 4.67
CA PHE A 56 4.86 -6.43 3.28
C PHE A 56 5.71 -5.15 3.13
N ILE A 57 5.45 -4.11 3.92
CA ILE A 57 6.20 -2.84 3.89
C ILE A 57 7.53 -2.92 4.65
N ALA A 58 7.65 -3.73 5.71
CA ALA A 58 8.93 -3.96 6.39
C ALA A 58 9.96 -4.69 5.52
N ALA A 59 9.51 -5.42 4.48
CA ALA A 59 10.38 -5.98 3.45
C ALA A 59 10.80 -4.96 2.38
N ALA A 60 10.01 -3.89 2.18
CA ALA A 60 10.28 -2.84 1.20
C ALA A 60 11.03 -1.62 1.78
N ALA A 61 10.99 -1.42 3.11
CA ALA A 61 11.62 -0.28 3.78
C ALA A 61 13.10 -0.50 4.17
N LYS A 62 13.77 -1.51 3.59
CA LYS A 62 15.21 -1.73 3.75
C LYS A 62 16.01 -1.32 2.51
N THR A 63 15.60 -0.23 1.84
CA THR A 63 16.35 0.33 0.71
C THR A 63 16.47 1.86 0.76
N THR A 64 16.72 2.44 1.93
CA THR A 64 17.38 3.75 2.10
C THR A 64 17.95 3.71 3.53
N SER A 65 19.23 3.87 3.86
CA SER A 65 20.24 4.74 3.28
C SER A 65 21.59 4.44 3.96
N SER A 66 22.61 4.08 3.18
CA SER A 66 23.97 4.58 3.40
C SER A 66 24.44 5.04 2.04
N ALA A 67 24.07 6.28 1.73
CA ALA A 67 24.45 6.97 0.52
C ALA A 67 25.96 7.26 0.53
N SER A 68 26.76 6.26 0.19
CA SER A 68 27.99 6.51 -0.55
C SER A 68 27.60 6.68 -2.02
N PRO A 69 28.07 7.72 -2.73
CA PRO A 69 27.80 7.86 -4.15
C PRO A 69 28.46 6.68 -4.88
N LEU A 70 27.68 5.64 -5.15
CA LEU A 70 28.07 4.53 -6.03
C LEU A 70 28.27 5.15 -7.42
N HIS A 71 29.52 5.53 -7.69
CA HIS A 71 29.98 6.03 -8.97
C HIS A 71 30.36 4.84 -9.82
N CYS A 72 29.82 4.79 -11.04
CA CYS A 72 30.20 3.77 -11.99
C CYS A 72 31.55 4.12 -12.60
N THR A 73 32.58 3.30 -12.37
CA THR A 73 33.92 3.39 -12.98
C THR A 73 33.88 3.39 -14.51
N HIS A 74 32.94 2.64 -15.09
CA HIS A 74 32.81 2.53 -16.54
C HIS A 74 32.07 3.71 -17.19
N CYS A 75 31.12 4.34 -16.50
CA CYS A 75 30.29 5.42 -17.06
C CYS A 75 30.46 6.83 -16.49
N GLY A 76 31.13 6.94 -15.34
CA GLY A 76 31.32 8.20 -14.62
C GLY A 76 30.04 8.77 -14.00
N ARG A 77 28.89 8.06 -14.09
CA ARG A 77 27.63 8.51 -13.48
C ARG A 77 27.42 7.86 -12.12
N SER A 78 26.85 8.63 -11.20
CA SER A 78 26.42 8.16 -9.89
C SER A 78 25.04 7.51 -9.95
N GLY A 79 24.79 6.55 -9.06
CA GLY A 79 23.49 5.90 -8.89
C GLY A 79 23.40 4.45 -9.40
N HIS A 80 24.51 3.88 -9.87
CA HIS A 80 24.63 2.45 -10.19
C HIS A 80 26.10 2.00 -10.16
N SER A 81 26.34 0.71 -9.94
CA SER A 81 27.67 0.11 -10.04
C SER A 81 27.96 -0.35 -11.48
N GLU A 82 29.21 -0.70 -11.77
CA GLU A 82 29.62 -1.22 -13.08
C GLU A 82 28.80 -2.44 -13.53
N ALA A 83 28.37 -3.28 -12.58
CA ALA A 83 27.57 -4.48 -12.86
C ALA A 83 26.15 -4.19 -13.37
N THR A 84 25.62 -3.00 -13.11
CA THR A 84 24.28 -2.57 -13.58
C THR A 84 24.40 -1.43 -14.60
N CYS A 85 25.60 -1.22 -15.14
CA CYS A 85 25.84 -0.15 -16.10
C CYS A 85 25.23 -0.49 -17.46
N TYR A 86 24.11 0.15 -17.80
CA TYR A 86 23.47 0.00 -19.10
C TYR A 86 24.39 0.38 -20.28
N ARG A 87 25.39 1.25 -20.04
CA ARG A 87 26.39 1.58 -21.05
C ARG A 87 27.35 0.41 -21.35
N LYS A 88 27.59 -0.46 -20.36
CA LYS A 88 28.42 -1.67 -20.49
C LYS A 88 27.61 -2.88 -20.95
N HIS A 89 26.43 -3.08 -20.36
CA HIS A 89 25.59 -4.27 -20.54
C HIS A 89 24.50 -4.12 -21.61
N GLY A 90 24.32 -2.93 -22.19
CA GLY A 90 23.23 -2.61 -23.10
C GLY A 90 21.95 -2.20 -22.36
N PHE A 91 21.10 -1.41 -23.03
CA PHE A 91 19.80 -1.04 -22.50
C PHE A 91 18.82 -2.20 -22.71
N PRO A 92 18.04 -2.59 -21.70
CA PRO A 92 17.02 -3.63 -21.89
C PRO A 92 16.02 -3.14 -22.95
N SER A 93 15.84 -3.94 -24.00
CA SER A 93 14.84 -3.67 -25.04
C SER A 93 13.46 -3.61 -24.39
N SER A 94 12.65 -2.62 -24.79
CA SER A 94 11.48 -2.13 -24.05
C SER A 94 10.29 -3.10 -23.98
N ASN A 95 10.48 -4.41 -24.22
CA ASN A 95 9.38 -5.35 -24.41
C ASN A 95 9.15 -6.37 -23.28
N ASP A 96 10.03 -6.44 -22.26
CA ASP A 96 9.95 -7.51 -21.24
C ASP A 96 9.61 -7.02 -19.82
N ASN A 97 8.67 -6.06 -19.71
CA ASN A 97 8.10 -5.68 -18.42
C ASN A 97 6.58 -5.88 -18.40
N LYS A 98 6.13 -7.14 -18.54
CA LYS A 98 4.77 -7.53 -18.15
C LYS A 98 4.73 -7.87 -16.65
N GLY A 99 5.04 -6.86 -15.84
CA GLY A 99 4.77 -6.85 -14.41
C GLY A 99 3.37 -6.28 -14.16
N ILE A 100 2.51 -7.11 -13.58
CA ILE A 100 1.13 -6.84 -13.20
C ILE A 100 1.05 -5.51 -12.42
N LYS A 101 0.39 -4.50 -12.98
CA LYS A 101 -0.03 -3.29 -12.26
C LYS A 101 -1.54 -3.19 -12.31
N ASN A 102 -2.13 -3.51 -11.17
CA ASN A 102 -3.45 -3.05 -10.79
C ASN A 102 -3.40 -1.52 -10.62
N SER A 103 -4.55 -0.87 -10.81
CA SER A 103 -4.83 0.56 -10.60
C SER A 103 -4.73 1.50 -11.81
N SER A 104 -5.92 1.72 -12.40
CA SER A 104 -6.54 3.06 -12.49
C SER A 104 -5.99 4.10 -13.47
N ASN A 105 -5.16 3.75 -14.44
CA ASN A 105 -4.86 4.67 -15.55
C ASN A 105 -5.12 4.01 -16.91
N LYS A 106 -6.39 4.05 -17.33
CA LYS A 106 -6.81 3.74 -18.70
C LYS A 106 -6.05 4.65 -19.66
N ILE A 107 -5.01 4.12 -20.31
CA ILE A 107 -4.91 4.34 -21.76
C ILE A 107 -6.23 3.79 -22.30
N CYS A 108 -7.18 4.69 -22.56
CA CYS A 108 -8.44 4.37 -23.21
C CYS A 108 -8.11 3.88 -24.61
N LYS A 109 -7.80 2.58 -24.74
CA LYS A 109 -7.67 1.96 -26.05
C LYS A 109 -9.02 2.12 -26.74
N ILE A 110 -9.00 2.82 -27.85
CA ILE A 110 -10.15 3.04 -28.71
C ILE A 110 -10.27 1.79 -29.57
N CYS A 111 -11.46 1.20 -29.63
CA CYS A 111 -11.72 0.08 -30.51
C CYS A 111 -11.60 0.52 -31.97
N THR A 112 -10.72 -0.11 -32.74
CA THR A 112 -10.50 0.20 -34.16
C THR A 112 -11.72 -0.11 -35.05
N HIS A 113 -12.64 -0.96 -34.58
CA HIS A 113 -13.83 -1.37 -35.34
C HIS A 113 -15.06 -0.48 -35.10
N CYS A 114 -15.22 0.12 -33.92
CA CYS A 114 -16.38 0.96 -33.59
C CYS A 114 -16.03 2.38 -33.12
N GLY A 115 -14.74 2.70 -32.98
CA GLY A 115 -14.24 4.02 -32.59
C GLY A 115 -14.54 4.44 -31.16
N LYS A 116 -15.16 3.58 -30.33
CA LYS A 116 -15.52 3.89 -28.94
C LYS A 116 -14.41 3.44 -27.98
N SER A 117 -14.14 4.27 -26.97
CA SER A 117 -13.19 3.96 -25.89
C SER A 117 -13.84 3.05 -24.84
N GLY A 118 -13.03 2.19 -24.21
CA GLY A 118 -13.47 1.34 -23.10
C GLY A 118 -13.54 -0.16 -23.38
N HIS A 119 -13.26 -0.60 -24.61
CA HIS A 119 -13.06 -2.01 -24.99
C HIS A 119 -12.07 -2.13 -26.16
N THR A 120 -11.50 -3.32 -26.35
CA THR A 120 -10.65 -3.66 -27.52
C THR A 120 -11.46 -4.40 -28.59
N VAL A 121 -10.89 -4.54 -29.79
CA VAL A 121 -11.54 -5.21 -30.94
C VAL A 121 -12.09 -6.60 -30.59
N ASP A 122 -11.37 -7.36 -29.77
CA ASP A 122 -11.70 -8.75 -29.45
C ASP A 122 -13.01 -8.92 -28.66
N VAL A 123 -13.50 -7.86 -28.02
CA VAL A 123 -14.72 -7.87 -27.18
C VAL A 123 -15.81 -6.96 -27.78
N CYS A 124 -15.64 -6.52 -29.02
CA CYS A 124 -16.58 -5.64 -29.71
C CYS A 124 -17.78 -6.44 -30.23
N TYR A 125 -18.88 -6.45 -29.48
CA TYR A 125 -20.17 -6.99 -29.93
C TYR A 125 -20.83 -5.98 -30.88
N ARG A 126 -20.62 -6.18 -32.17
CA ARG A 126 -21.45 -5.54 -33.20
C ARG A 126 -22.76 -6.28 -33.36
#